data_AF-A0A6V8P9X3-F1
#
_entry.id   AF-A0A6V8P9X3-F1
#
_cell.length_a   1.000
_cell.length_b   1.000
_cell.length_c   1.000
_cell.angle_alpha   90.00
_cell.angle_beta   90.00
_cell.angle_gamma   90.00
#
_symmetry.space_group_name_H-M   'P 1'
#
loop_
_entity.id
_entity.type
_entity.pdbx_description
1 polymer ?
#
loop_
_entity_poly.entity_id
_entity_poly.type
_entity_poly.pdbx_seq_one_letter_code
_entity_poly.pdbx_strand_id
1 'polypeptide(L)' 'MRQYKIIVEKHPDGYVAYPLGLKGVVVGQGDTYEEVLSDIKSAIRFHIETFGEDVLDGEPPILEAFVAEARV' A
#
# COMPACT_ATOMS: atom_id res chain seq x y z
N MET A 1 3.61 12.10 -11.97
CA MET A 1 3.60 10.78 -11.28
C MET A 1 3.43 11.06 -9.79
N ARG A 2 2.35 10.57 -9.15
CA ARG A 2 2.18 10.64 -7.70
C ARG A 2 3.01 9.53 -7.04
N GLN A 3 3.66 9.84 -5.92
CA GLN A 3 4.35 8.85 -5.10
C GLN A 3 3.44 8.45 -3.95
N TYR A 4 3.39 7.14 -3.66
CA TYR A 4 2.61 6.59 -2.56
C TYR A 4 3.58 5.96 -1.56
N LYS A 5 3.35 6.21 -0.27
CA LYS A 5 4.05 5.50 0.80
C LYS A 5 3.38 4.13 0.95
N ILE A 6 4.18 3.07 1.02
CA ILE A 6 3.71 1.70 1.23
C ILE A 6 4.44 1.11 2.43
N ILE A 7 3.77 0.20 3.14
CA ILE A 7 4.41 -0.71 4.09
C ILE A 7 4.58 -2.05 3.38
N VAL A 8 5.73 -2.69 3.56
CA VAL A 8 6.01 -4.04 3.08
C VAL A 8 6.40 -4.89 4.28
N GLU A 9 5.68 -6.00 4.46
CA GLU A 9 5.89 -6.96 5.53
C GLU A 9 6.46 -8.26 4.95
N LYS A 10 7.52 -8.79 5.57
CA LYS A 10 8.00 -10.14 5.28
C LYS A 10 7.28 -11.13 6.19
N HIS A 11 6.67 -12.14 5.59
CA HIS A 11 6.10 -13.29 6.27
C HIS A 11 6.87 -14.58 5.90
N PRO A 12 6.76 -15.67 6.68
CA PRO A 12 7.42 -16.94 6.36
C PRO A 12 7.03 -17.50 4.98
N ASP A 13 5.82 -17.21 4.53
CA ASP A 13 5.18 -17.67 3.29
C ASP A 13 5.29 -16.66 2.13
N GLY A 14 5.85 -15.47 2.35
CA GLY A 14 5.95 -14.48 1.27
C GLY A 14 6.12 -13.05 1.78
N TYR A 15 5.60 -12.12 1.02
CA TYR A 15 5.55 -10.70 1.32
C TYR A 15 4.14 -10.17 1.11
N VAL A 16 3.76 -9.20 1.94
CA VAL A 16 2.50 -8.47 1.82
C VAL A 16 2.82 -6.98 1.84
N ALA A 17 2.14 -6.19 1.01
CA ALA A 17 2.28 -4.75 1.00
C ALA A 17 0.92 -4.04 0.94
N TYR A 18 0.87 -2.83 1.48
CA TYR A 18 -0.32 -1.98 1.42
C TYR A 18 0.07 -0.49 1.40
N PRO A 19 -0.72 0.38 0.74
CA PRO A 19 -0.46 1.79 0.67
C PRO A 19 -1.03 2.51 1.88
N LEU A 20 -0.38 3.61 2.26
CA LEU A 20 -0.87 4.51 3.29
C LEU A 20 -1.55 5.73 2.63
N GLY A 21 -2.64 6.21 3.22
CA GLY A 21 -3.33 7.42 2.79
C GLY A 21 -4.17 7.24 1.52
N LEU A 22 -4.57 6.01 1.23
CA LEU A 22 -5.48 5.68 0.14
C LEU A 22 -6.80 5.18 0.74
N LYS A 23 -7.92 5.75 0.30
CA LYS A 23 -9.24 5.31 0.78
C LYS A 23 -9.57 3.93 0.22
N GLY A 24 -9.97 3.01 1.10
CA GLY A 24 -10.36 1.65 0.75
C GLY A 24 -9.28 0.63 1.12
N VAL A 25 -9.42 -0.59 0.61
CA VAL A 25 -8.50 -1.70 0.90
C VAL A 25 -7.73 -2.03 -0.37
N VAL A 26 -6.42 -1.80 -0.33
CA VAL A 26 -5.49 -2.17 -1.40
C VAL A 26 -4.36 -2.96 -0.76
N VAL A 27 -4.16 -4.18 -1.25
CA VAL A 27 -3.13 -5.10 -0.75
C VAL A 27 -2.45 -5.72 -1.96
N GLY A 28 -1.13 -5.83 -1.89
CA GLY A 28 -0.34 -6.62 -2.81
C GLY A 28 0.37 -7.77 -2.11
N GLN A 29 0.65 -8.84 -2.84
CA GLN A 29 1.33 -10.04 -2.33
C GLN A 29 2.39 -10.53 -3.31
N GLY A 30 3.37 -11.29 -2.82
CA GLY A 30 4.38 -11.94 -3.67
C GLY A 30 5.32 -12.82 -2.87
N ASP A 31 5.97 -13.77 -3.54
CA ASP A 31 6.95 -14.65 -2.89
C ASP A 31 8.28 -13.91 -2.65
N THR A 32 8.57 -12.92 -3.52
CA THR A 32 9.76 -12.07 -3.46
C THR A 32 9.43 -10.60 -3.18
N TYR A 33 10.46 -9.86 -2.77
CA TYR A 33 10.33 -8.41 -2.52
C TYR A 33 9.99 -7.65 -3.81
N GLU A 34 10.57 -8.05 -4.94
CA GLU A 34 10.33 -7.43 -6.24
C GLU A 34 8.91 -7.72 -6.74
N GLU A 35 8.40 -8.93 -6.52
CA GLU A 35 7.04 -9.32 -6.89
C GLU A 35 6.01 -8.49 -6.14
N VAL A 36 6.10 -8.39 -4.81
CA VAL A 36 5.14 -7.62 -4.02
C VAL A 36 5.16 -6.13 -4.41
N LEU A 37 6.34 -5.59 -4.77
CA LEU A 37 6.47 -4.20 -5.24
C LEU A 37 5.82 -4.00 -6.62
N SER A 38 5.87 -4.99 -7.50
CA SER A 38 5.18 -4.96 -8.78
C SER A 38 3.66 -5.05 -8.57
N ASP A 39 3.24 -5.99 -7.73
CA ASP A 39 1.84 -6.29 -7.45
C ASP A 39 1.13 -5.09 -6.80
N ILE A 40 1.72 -4.50 -5.76
CA ILE A 40 1.13 -3.32 -5.10
C ILE A 40 1.01 -2.11 -6.03
N LYS A 41 1.96 -1.91 -6.96
CA LYS A 41 1.87 -0.83 -7.97
C LYS A 41 0.71 -1.07 -8.93
N SER A 42 0.48 -2.33 -9.32
CA SER A 42 -0.65 -2.73 -10.13
C SER A 42 -1.97 -2.51 -9.39
N ALA A 43 -2.04 -2.97 -8.14
CA ALA A 43 -3.22 -2.85 -7.29
C ALA A 43 -3.62 -1.38 -7.02
N ILE A 44 -2.66 -0.49 -6.73
CA ILE A 44 -2.92 0.95 -6.57
C ILE A 44 -3.49 1.54 -7.86
N ARG A 45 -2.89 1.20 -9.01
CA ARG A 45 -3.36 1.71 -10.31
C ARG A 45 -4.78 1.24 -10.61
N PHE A 46 -5.03 -0.06 -10.47
CA PHE A 46 -6.34 -0.65 -10.66
C PHE A 46 -7.41 -0.02 -9.76
N HIS A 47 -7.08 0.22 -8.49
CA HIS A 47 -7.98 0.86 -7.52
C HIS A 47 -8.37 2.28 -7.96
N ILE A 48 -7.39 3.09 -8.38
CA ILE A 48 -7.66 4.45 -8.88
C ILE A 48 -8.46 4.40 -10.19
N GLU A 49 -8.12 3.51 -11.11
CA GLU A 49 -8.83 3.36 -12.39
C GLU A 49 -10.27 2.88 -12.21
N THR A 50 -10.52 2.06 -11.19
CA THR A 50 -11.86 1.48 -10.90
C THR A 50 -12.75 2.45 -10.15
N PHE A 51 -12.22 3.14 -9.15
CA PHE A 51 -13.01 3.95 -8.21
C PHE A 51 -12.88 5.47 -8.43
N GLY A 52 -12.01 5.89 -9.35
CA GLY A 52 -11.78 7.30 -9.68
C GLY A 52 -10.83 8.00 -8.71
N GLU A 53 -10.57 9.29 -8.98
CA GLU A 53 -9.64 10.09 -8.16
C GLU A 53 -10.16 10.36 -6.74
N ASP A 54 -11.45 10.17 -6.47
CA ASP A 54 -12.06 10.35 -5.13
C ASP A 54 -11.40 9.47 -4.05
N VAL A 55 -10.75 8.36 -4.44
CA VAL A 55 -9.97 7.53 -3.49
C VAL A 55 -8.73 8.21 -2.95
N LEU A 56 -8.28 9.28 -3.62
CA LEU A 56 -7.13 10.10 -3.28
C LEU A 56 -7.50 11.30 -2.40
N ASP A 57 -8.78 11.64 -2.31
CA ASP A 57 -9.30 12.83 -1.61
C ASP A 57 -9.73 12.53 -0.17
N GLY A 58 -9.75 11.25 0.21
CA GLY A 58 -10.23 10.81 1.51
C GLY A 58 -9.31 11.13 2.68
N GLU A 59 -8.00 11.29 2.45
CA GLU A 59 -7.04 11.56 3.52
C GLU A 59 -6.05 12.68 3.17
N PRO A 60 -5.73 13.56 4.14
CA PRO A 60 -4.65 14.53 3.98
C PRO A 60 -3.32 13.81 3.69
N PRO A 61 -2.37 14.48 3.01
CA PRO A 61 -1.10 13.85 2.67
C PRO A 61 -0.34 13.38 3.91
N ILE A 62 0.10 12.14 3.91
CA ILE A 62 0.89 11.57 5.00
C ILE A 62 2.28 12.20 4.98
N LEU A 63 2.55 13.05 5.97
CA LEU A 63 3.85 13.70 6.15
C LEU A 63 4.92 12.70 6.61
N GLU A 64 4.59 11.88 7.60
CA GLU A 64 5.48 10.88 8.20
C GLU A 64 4.69 9.62 8.59
N ALA A 65 5.36 8.47 8.58
CA ALA A 65 4.81 7.19 9.01
C ALA A 65 5.87 6.47 9.86
N PHE A 66 5.45 5.88 10.97
CA PHE A 66 6.33 5.19 11.91
C PHE A 66 5.85 3.75 12.12
N VAL A 67 6.79 2.81 12.17
CA VAL A 67 6.53 1.43 12.62
C VAL A 67 6.98 1.33 14.07
N ALA A 68 6.09 0.91 14.96
CA ALA A 68 6.37 0.80 16.39
C ALA A 68 5.75 -0.48 16.96
N GLU A 69 6.44 -1.07 17.94
CA GLU A 69 5.92 -2.19 18.71
C GLU A 69 5.10 -1.66 19.90
N ALA A 70 3.93 -2.26 20.15
CA ALA A 70 3.12 -1.99 21.33
C ALA A 70 2.85 -3.29 22.08
N ARG A 71 2.93 -3.25 23.41
CA ARG A 71 2.52 -4.37 24.27
C ARG A 71 1.05 -4.17 24.66
N VAL A 72 0.25 -5.22 24.55
CA VAL A 72 -1.13 -5.28 25.04
C VAL A 72 -1.16 -6.05 26.35
#